data_AF-A0A5C4N4W3-F1
#
_entry.id   AF-A0A5C4N4W3-F1
#
_cell.length_a   1.000
_cell.length_b   1.000
_cell.length_c   1.000
_cell.angle_alpha   90.00
_cell.angle_beta   90.00
_cell.angle_gamma   90.00
#
_symmetry.space_group_name_H-M   'P 1'
#
loop_
_entity.id
_entity.type
_entity.pdbx_description
1 polymer ?
#
loop_
_entity_poly.entity_id
_entity_poly.type
_entity_poly.pdbx_seq_one_letter_code
_entity_poly.pdbx_strand_id
1 'polypeptide(L)'
;MNPTCDLSSFLPESAGGSVDPLLTDREASAELNCGLSTFRRWVAQGLVPKPLKLGGTSRWPRSEILAVIEAAKTRRDGSSA
;
A
#
# COMPACT_ATOMS: atom_id res chain seq x y z
N MET A 1 21.76 -15.29 -15.07
CA MET A 1 20.45 -15.90 -14.77
C MET A 1 20.34 -16.13 -13.28
N ASN A 2 19.64 -15.25 -12.55
CA ASN A 2 19.16 -15.62 -11.22
C ASN A 2 17.69 -16.02 -11.40
N PRO A 3 17.29 -17.23 -10.97
CA PRO A 3 15.90 -17.62 -11.01
C PRO A 3 15.12 -16.63 -10.14
N THR A 4 14.13 -15.99 -10.76
CA THR A 4 13.13 -15.19 -10.09
C THR A 4 12.63 -15.97 -8.89
N CYS A 5 12.93 -15.46 -7.71
CA CYS A 5 12.30 -15.82 -6.47
C CYS A 5 10.79 -15.88 -6.74
N ASP A 6 10.26 -17.10 -6.76
CA ASP A 6 8.84 -17.39 -6.92
C ASP A 6 8.13 -16.80 -5.71
N LEU A 7 7.61 -15.58 -5.88
CA LEU A 7 6.81 -14.87 -4.89
C LEU A 7 5.37 -15.40 -4.84
N SER A 8 5.11 -16.60 -5.40
CA SER A 8 3.78 -17.20 -5.51
C SER A 8 3.45 -18.17 -4.36
N SER A 9 4.43 -18.46 -3.49
CA SER A 9 4.28 -19.43 -2.39
C SER A 9 4.06 -18.82 -1.01
N PHE A 10 3.91 -17.50 -0.91
CA PHE A 10 3.53 -16.84 0.35
C PHE A 10 2.22 -16.08 0.18
N LEU A 11 1.18 -16.80 -0.24
CA LEU A 11 -0.19 -16.41 0.06
C LEU A 11 -0.51 -16.91 1.47
N PRO A 12 -0.41 -16.10 2.53
CA PRO A 12 -1.24 -16.37 3.68
C PRO A 12 -2.68 -16.10 3.25
N GLU A 13 -3.42 -17.20 3.05
CA GLU A 13 -4.87 -17.19 3.14
C GLU A 13 -5.29 -16.47 4.42
N SER A 14 -6.26 -15.58 4.24
CA SER A 14 -6.98 -14.81 5.24
C SER A 14 -7.17 -15.53 6.57
N ALA A 15 -6.61 -14.96 7.64
CA ALA A 15 -7.07 -15.21 9.00
C ALA A 15 -7.28 -13.87 9.70
N GLY A 16 -8.55 -13.52 9.89
CA GLY A 16 -8.98 -12.29 10.55
C GLY A 16 -8.59 -12.25 12.02
N GLY A 17 -8.06 -11.10 12.42
CA GLY A 17 -8.10 -10.56 13.77
C GLY A 17 -8.27 -9.05 13.62
N SER A 18 -9.03 -8.41 14.51
CA SER A 18 -9.53 -7.01 14.41
C SER A 18 -8.47 -5.90 14.45
N VAL A 19 -7.31 -6.11 13.82
CA VAL A 19 -6.22 -5.14 13.71
C VAL A 19 -5.86 -4.98 12.24
N ASP A 20 -5.94 -3.75 11.75
CA ASP A 20 -5.51 -3.39 10.40
C ASP A 20 -4.09 -3.87 10.15
N PRO A 21 -3.86 -4.78 9.18
CA PRO A 21 -2.53 -5.26 8.90
C PRO A 21 -1.64 -4.10 8.47
N LEU A 22 -0.56 -3.93 9.23
CA LEU A 22 0.44 -2.89 9.02
C LEU A 22 1.46 -3.34 7.98
N LEU A 23 1.23 -2.87 6.75
CA LEU A 23 2.05 -3.10 5.57
C LEU A 23 3.40 -2.37 5.70
N THR A 24 4.42 -2.98 5.11
CA THR A 24 5.71 -2.34 4.84
C THR A 24 5.60 -1.53 3.54
N ASP A 25 6.63 -0.73 3.21
CA ASP A 25 6.69 0.00 1.95
C ASP A 25 6.58 -0.92 0.73
N ARG A 26 7.15 -2.12 0.81
CA ARG A 26 7.09 -3.13 -0.25
C ARG A 26 5.68 -3.66 -0.44
N GLU A 27 5.02 -4.05 0.64
CA GLU A 27 3.66 -4.58 0.58
C GLU A 27 2.66 -3.50 0.13
N ALA A 28 2.79 -2.26 0.64
CA ALA A 28 1.95 -1.15 0.23
C ALA A 28 2.13 -0.78 -1.26
N SER A 29 3.36 -0.89 -1.79
CA SER A 29 3.63 -0.69 -3.22
C SER A 29 3.04 -1.81 -4.09
N ALA A 30 3.05 -3.05 -3.59
CA ALA A 30 2.45 -4.18 -4.28
C ALA A 30 0.92 -4.07 -4.36
N GLU A 31 0.25 -3.64 -3.27
CA GLU A 31 -1.20 -3.41 -3.26
C GLU A 31 -1.62 -2.30 -4.26
N LEU A 32 -0.78 -1.28 -4.45
CA LEU A 32 -1.01 -0.22 -5.44
C LEU A 32 -0.50 -0.58 -6.85
N ASN A 33 0.08 -1.77 -7.02
CA ASN A 33 0.74 -2.24 -8.23
C ASN A 33 1.74 -1.21 -8.80
N CYS A 34 2.51 -0.55 -7.92
CA CYS A 34 3.49 0.47 -8.29
C CYS A 34 4.88 0.11 -7.75
N GLY A 35 5.93 0.69 -8.35
CA GLY A 35 7.29 0.49 -7.86
C GLY A 35 7.53 1.19 -6.51
N LEU A 36 8.40 0.62 -5.67
CA LEU A 36 8.85 1.18 -4.38
C LEU A 36 9.27 2.66 -4.46
N SER A 37 10.01 3.02 -5.50
CA SER A 37 10.47 4.39 -5.75
C SER A 37 9.30 5.34 -6.03
N THR A 38 8.34 4.91 -6.82
CA THR A 38 7.10 5.66 -7.11
C THR A 38 6.26 5.83 -5.84
N PHE A 39 6.12 4.77 -5.05
CA PHE A 39 5.42 4.81 -3.77
C PHE A 39 6.03 5.85 -2.82
N ARG A 40 7.35 5.83 -2.62
CA ARG A 40 8.07 6.81 -1.79
C ARG A 40 7.91 8.24 -2.33
N ARG A 41 7.91 8.42 -3.65
CA ARG A 41 7.65 9.73 -4.29
C ARG A 41 6.23 10.21 -3.99
N TRP A 42 5.23 9.34 -4.06
CA TRP A 42 3.85 9.68 -3.76
C TRP A 42 3.63 10.01 -2.28
N VAL A 43 4.30 9.31 -1.37
CA VAL A 43 4.33 9.66 0.07
C VAL A 43 4.91 11.06 0.26
N ALA A 44 6.02 11.39 -0.41
CA ALA A 44 6.62 12.72 -0.35
C ALA A 44 5.74 13.82 -0.96
N GLN A 45 4.99 13.50 -2.02
CA GLN A 45 4.02 14.38 -2.66
C GLN A 45 2.72 14.54 -1.85
N GLY A 46 2.49 13.67 -0.84
CA GLY A 46 1.27 13.67 -0.04
C GLY A 46 0.05 12.99 -0.70
N LEU A 47 0.27 12.23 -1.78
CA LEU A 47 -0.77 11.42 -2.42
C LEU A 47 -1.10 10.15 -1.61
N VAL A 48 -0.10 9.64 -0.88
CA VAL A 48 -0.22 8.49 0.01
C VAL A 48 -0.05 8.98 1.45
N PRO A 49 -0.80 8.43 2.41
CA PRO A 49 -0.74 8.85 3.80
C PRO A 49 0.65 8.68 4.41
N LYS A 50 0.91 9.52 5.41
CA LYS A 50 2.19 9.53 6.12
C LYS A 50 2.37 8.20 6.86
N PRO A 51 3.60 7.66 6.91
CA PRO A 51 3.88 6.44 7.65
C PRO A 51 3.56 6.60 9.14
N LEU A 52 2.94 5.58 9.72
CA LEU A 52 2.87 5.42 11.16
C LEU A 52 4.25 5.00 11.67
N LYS A 53 4.84 5.83 12.53
CA LYS A 53 6.12 5.51 13.17
C LYS A 53 5.87 4.58 14.35
N LEU A 54 6.18 3.29 14.18
CA LEU A 54 6.12 2.30 15.24
C LEU A 54 7.54 1.80 15.52
N GLY A 55 8.09 2.17 16.67
CA GLY A 55 9.39 1.66 17.14
C GLY A 55 10.57 1.86 16.17
N GLY A 56 10.58 2.97 15.43
CA GLY A 56 11.63 3.27 14.44
C GLY A 56 11.39 2.68 13.04
N THR A 57 10.32 1.89 12.85
CA THR A 57 9.89 1.40 11.53
C THR A 57 8.66 2.17 11.05
N SER A 58 8.71 2.60 9.80
CA SER A 58 7.56 3.18 9.10
C SER A 58 6.61 2.08 8.65
N ARG A 59 5.35 2.12 9.11
CA ARG A 59 4.31 1.16 8.78
C ARG A 59 3.07 1.86 8.22
N TRP A 60 2.39 1.23 7.28
CA TRP A 60 1.15 1.74 6.68
C TRP A 60 0.00 0.77 6.94
N PRO A 61 -1.11 1.21 7.53
CA PRO A 61 -2.27 0.34 7.67
C PRO A 61 -2.91 0.13 6.29
N ARG A 62 -3.36 -1.09 6.01
CA ARG A 62 -3.99 -1.43 4.73
C ARG A 62 -5.20 -0.55 4.41
N SER A 63 -6.03 -0.23 5.40
CA SER A 63 -7.22 0.62 5.20
C SER A 63 -6.88 2.00 4.65
N GLU A 64 -5.76 2.59 5.04
CA GLU A 64 -5.32 3.89 4.53
C GLU A 64 -4.91 3.79 3.04
N ILE A 65 -4.27 2.70 2.63
CA ILE A 65 -3.93 2.45 1.23
C ILE A 65 -5.20 2.27 0.38
N LEU A 66 -6.19 1.55 0.91
CA LEU A 66 -7.49 1.40 0.26
C LEU A 66 -8.22 2.74 0.15
N ALA A 67 -8.20 3.58 1.20
CA ALA A 67 -8.80 4.90 1.18
C ALA A 67 -8.21 5.82 0.09
N VAL A 68 -6.90 5.69 -0.21
CA VAL A 68 -6.27 6.42 -1.33
C VAL A 68 -6.86 5.98 -2.68
N ILE A 69 -7.07 4.69 -2.88
CA ILE A 69 -7.71 4.15 -4.09
C ILE A 69 -9.13 4.66 -4.21
N GLU A 70 -9.89 4.67 -3.12
CA GLU A 70 -11.26 5.20 -3.10
C GLU A 70 -11.28 6.70 -3.41
N ALA A 71 -10.43 7.50 -2.79
CA ALA A 71 -10.31 8.93 -3.08
C ALA A 71 -9.94 9.19 -4.55
N ALA A 72 -9.05 8.38 -5.13
CA ALA A 72 -8.71 8.46 -6.54
C ALA A 72 -9.89 8.09 -7.46
N LYS A 73 -10.68 7.07 -7.09
CA LYS A 73 -11.92 6.71 -7.79
C LYS A 73 -12.96 7.82 -7.70
N THR A 74 -13.20 8.40 -6.52
CA THR A 74 -14.13 9.52 -6.35
C THR A 74 -13.72 10.74 -7.16
N ARG A 75 -12.42 11.05 -7.26
CA ARG A 75 -11.92 12.14 -8.13
C ARG A 75 -12.17 11.87 -9.61
N ARG A 76 -12.07 10.61 -10.05
CA ARG A 76 -12.37 10.21 -11.42
C ARG A 76 -13.87 10.33 -11.72
N ASP A 77 -14.71 9.87 -10.80
CA ASP A 77 -16.17 9.84 -10.97
C ASP A 77 -16.80 11.24 -10.83
N GLY A 78 -16.30 12.04 -9.89
CA GLY A 78 -16.78 13.39 -9.60
C GLY A 78 -16.34 14.50 -10.57
N SER A 79 -15.67 14.15 -11.69
CA SER A 79 -15.29 15.10 -12.74
C SER A 79 -16.05 14.87 -14.06
N SER A 80 -17.25 14.28 -13.98
CA SER A 80 -18.21 14.24 -15.09
C SER A 80 -19.56 14.79 -14.63
N ALA A 81 -19.63 16.11 -14.46
CA ALA A 81 -20.86 16.91 -14.45
C ALA A 81 -20.56 18.29 -15.04
#